data_AF-A0A656PNF3-F1
#
_entry.id   AF-A0A656PNF3-F1
#
_cell.length_a   1.000
_cell.length_b   1.000
_cell.length_c   1.000
_cell.angle_alpha   90.00
_cell.angle_beta   90.00
_cell.angle_gamma   90.00
#
_symmetry.space_group_name_H-M   'P 1'
#
loop_
_entity.id
_entity.type
_entity.pdbx_description
1 polymer ?
#
loop_
_entity_poly.entity_id
_entity_poly.type
_entity_poly.pdbx_seq_one_letter_code
_entity_poly.pdbx_strand_id
1 'polypeptide(L)'
;MQSQILEKLKKELGKDIENESQVVYILSLIRKLLEIEKLKSRYPILNFYCNWTLHSEMTDTEGKFVNNMLRKFIEKPEEKYKLSFHLQFLEQFKTFLTKKNITIPTKDNLEKFRYQLQKIISNTPIFVKTGTKYKVEFNEPQNKGESGLYITTIIDP
;
A
#
# COMPACT_ATOMS: atom_id res chain seq x y z
N MET A 1 -5.99 5.88 24.27
CA MET A 1 -6.27 5.96 22.81
C MET A 1 -5.33 5.07 21.99
N GLN A 2 -4.01 5.26 22.03
CA GLN A 2 -3.04 4.44 21.28
C GLN A 2 -3.12 2.93 21.61
N SER A 3 -3.21 2.58 22.90
CA SER A 3 -3.38 1.19 23.35
C SER A 3 -4.63 0.54 22.77
N GLN A 4 -5.76 1.25 22.73
CA GLN A 4 -7.01 0.75 22.15
C GLN A 4 -6.91 0.54 20.63
N ILE A 5 -6.18 1.41 19.92
CA ILE A 5 -5.92 1.23 18.48
C ILE A 5 -5.04 -0.01 18.26
N LEU A 6 -4.02 -0.19 19.09
CA LEU A 6 -3.13 -1.34 19.03
C LEU A 6 -3.88 -2.66 19.27
N GLU A 7 -4.77 -2.71 20.27
CA GLU A 7 -5.58 -3.90 20.55
C GLU A 7 -6.57 -4.20 19.41
N LYS A 8 -7.19 -3.17 18.82
CA LYS A 8 -8.02 -3.33 17.61
C LYS A 8 -7.22 -3.91 16.45
N LEU A 9 -5.99 -3.43 16.25
CA LEU A 9 -5.11 -3.90 15.18
C LEU A 9 -4.71 -5.37 15.40
N LYS A 10 -4.31 -5.73 16.62
CA LYS A 10 -4.00 -7.13 16.99
C LYS A 10 -5.20 -8.04 16.77
N LYS A 11 -6.38 -7.62 17.22
CA LYS A 11 -7.62 -8.39 17.07
C LYS A 11 -7.94 -8.63 15.60
N GLU A 12 -7.79 -7.62 14.74
CA GLU A 12 -8.10 -7.78 13.32
C GLU A 12 -7.07 -8.65 12.60
N LEU A 13 -5.77 -8.46 12.87
CA LEU A 13 -4.70 -9.28 12.28
C LEU A 13 -4.69 -10.73 12.77
N GLY A 14 -5.34 -11.00 13.92
CA GLY A 14 -5.55 -12.36 14.44
C GLY A 14 -6.69 -13.12 13.76
N LYS A 15 -7.48 -12.47 12.90
CA LYS A 15 -8.53 -13.12 12.11
C LYS A 15 -8.00 -13.53 10.73
N ASP A 16 -8.74 -14.42 10.08
CA ASP A 16 -8.55 -14.65 8.65
C ASP A 16 -8.97 -13.42 7.84
N ILE A 17 -8.23 -13.12 6.78
CA ILE A 17 -8.50 -12.01 5.87
C ILE A 17 -9.43 -12.50 4.76
N GLU A 18 -10.65 -12.00 4.76
CA GLU A 18 -11.72 -12.45 3.86
C GLU A 18 -12.10 -11.38 2.83
N ASN A 19 -12.03 -10.10 3.19
CA ASN A 19 -12.57 -9.01 2.37
C ASN A 19 -11.76 -7.70 2.44
N GLU A 20 -12.06 -6.80 1.50
CA GLU A 20 -11.41 -5.49 1.36
C GLU A 20 -11.60 -4.61 2.60
N SER A 21 -12.78 -4.64 3.23
CA SER A 21 -13.07 -3.79 4.39
C SER A 21 -12.13 -4.06 5.57
N GLN A 22 -11.70 -5.31 5.75
CA GLN A 22 -10.71 -5.67 6.78
C GLN A 22 -9.34 -5.06 6.48
N VAL A 23 -8.90 -5.11 5.22
CA VAL A 23 -7.62 -4.52 4.80
C VAL A 23 -7.64 -3.00 4.99
N VAL A 24 -8.72 -2.33 4.56
CA VAL A 24 -8.91 -0.89 4.78
C VAL A 24 -8.89 -0.57 6.28
N TYR A 25 -9.59 -1.36 7.09
CA TYR A 25 -9.63 -1.15 8.54
C TYR A 25 -8.24 -1.31 9.17
N ILE A 26 -7.50 -2.39 8.85
CA ILE A 26 -6.12 -2.62 9.30
C ILE A 26 -5.22 -1.44 8.94
N LEU A 27 -5.23 -1.00 7.67
CA LEU A 27 -4.37 0.08 7.20
C LEU A 27 -4.79 1.43 7.81
N SER A 28 -6.07 1.66 8.10
CA SER A 28 -6.54 2.84 8.82
C SER A 28 -6.02 2.90 10.27
N LEU A 29 -5.97 1.75 10.96
CA LEU A 29 -5.44 1.64 12.32
C LEU A 29 -3.92 1.87 12.33
N ILE A 30 -3.21 1.31 11.35
CA ILE A 30 -1.77 1.54 11.17
C ILE A 30 -1.49 3.02 10.92
N ARG A 31 -2.23 3.68 10.02
CA ARG A 31 -2.09 5.13 9.76
C ARG A 31 -2.19 5.95 11.04
N LYS A 32 -3.21 5.68 11.86
CA LYS A 32 -3.39 6.37 13.15
C LYS A 32 -2.20 6.17 14.07
N LEU A 33 -1.64 4.96 14.14
CA LEU A 33 -0.43 4.70 14.93
C LEU A 33 0.79 5.44 14.38
N LEU A 34 0.96 5.48 13.05
CA LEU A 34 2.05 6.24 12.41
C LEU A 34 1.95 7.74 12.69
N GLU A 35 0.73 8.28 12.76
CA GLU A 35 0.44 9.68 13.09
C GLU A 35 0.74 10.00 14.55
N ILE A 36 0.13 9.26 15.48
CA ILE A 36 0.27 9.46 16.93
C ILE A 36 1.75 9.39 17.35
N GLU A 37 2.49 8.47 16.75
CA GLU A 37 3.89 8.22 17.13
C GLU A 37 4.92 8.94 16.26
N LYS A 38 4.47 9.79 15.32
CA LYS A 38 5.34 10.53 14.40
C LYS A 38 6.29 9.62 13.59
N LEU A 39 5.79 8.46 13.16
CA LEU A 39 6.55 7.42 12.44
C LEU A 39 6.37 7.43 10.93
N LYS A 40 5.59 8.37 10.36
CA LYS A 40 5.34 8.44 8.90
C LYS A 40 6.61 8.47 8.06
N SER A 41 7.61 9.26 8.47
CA SER A 41 8.91 9.36 7.76
C SER A 41 9.75 8.10 7.87
N ARG A 42 9.56 7.30 8.93
CA ARG A 42 10.26 6.02 9.14
C ARG A 42 9.67 4.89 8.31
N TYR A 43 8.36 4.94 8.05
CA TYR A 43 7.65 3.95 7.24
C TYR A 43 6.93 4.60 6.04
N PRO A 44 7.69 5.22 5.11
CA PRO A 44 7.10 6.01 4.03
C PRO A 44 6.28 5.17 3.05
N ILE A 45 6.67 3.91 2.79
CA ILE A 45 5.92 3.01 1.90
C ILE A 45 4.66 2.52 2.59
N LEU A 46 4.76 2.11 3.85
CA LEU A 46 3.58 1.70 4.63
C LEU A 46 2.57 2.85 4.74
N ASN A 47 3.03 4.06 5.05
CA ASN A 47 2.18 5.25 5.10
C ASN A 47 1.53 5.54 3.76
N PHE A 48 2.26 5.38 2.65
CA PHE A 48 1.69 5.54 1.33
C PHE A 48 0.56 4.55 1.06
N TYR A 49 0.74 3.26 1.33
CA TYR A 49 -0.33 2.27 1.17
C TYR A 49 -1.52 2.55 2.10
N CYS A 50 -1.27 2.99 3.32
CA CYS A 50 -2.33 3.45 4.23
C CYS A 50 -3.16 4.60 3.64
N ASN A 51 -2.51 5.58 3.03
CA ASN A 51 -3.20 6.67 2.34
C ASN A 51 -3.95 6.12 1.13
N TRP A 52 -3.28 5.34 0.28
CA TRP A 52 -3.82 4.84 -0.97
C TRP A 52 -5.14 4.08 -0.78
N THR A 53 -5.26 3.24 0.25
CA THR A 53 -6.51 2.51 0.52
C THR A 53 -7.68 3.36 1.02
N LEU A 54 -7.47 4.65 1.30
CA LEU A 54 -8.48 5.56 1.85
C LEU A 54 -8.87 6.68 0.88
N HIS A 55 -8.15 6.82 -0.23
CA HIS A 55 -8.42 7.85 -1.23
C HIS A 55 -9.11 7.22 -2.45
N SER A 56 -9.97 7.97 -3.13
CA SER A 56 -10.56 7.57 -4.42
C SER A 56 -9.59 7.75 -5.58
N GLU A 57 -8.62 8.65 -5.42
CA GLU A 57 -7.51 8.89 -6.33
C GLU A 57 -6.30 9.38 -5.53
N MET A 58 -5.09 9.00 -5.96
CA MET A 58 -3.86 9.50 -5.36
C MET A 58 -3.28 10.59 -6.25
N THR A 59 -3.43 11.83 -5.81
CA THR A 59 -2.81 13.00 -6.42
C THR A 59 -1.68 13.47 -5.51
N ASP A 60 -0.46 13.49 -6.06
CA ASP A 60 0.75 13.95 -5.36
C ASP A 60 1.17 13.08 -4.16
N THR A 61 2.11 12.15 -4.38
CA THR A 61 2.52 11.26 -3.28
C THR A 61 3.34 12.05 -2.26
N GLU A 62 2.85 12.14 -1.03
CA GLU A 62 3.41 12.97 0.06
C GLU A 62 4.87 12.65 0.44
N GLY A 63 5.53 11.68 -0.22
CA GLY A 63 6.91 11.28 0.03
C GLY A 63 7.79 11.33 -1.22
N LYS A 64 8.89 12.11 -1.17
CA LYS A 64 9.93 12.15 -2.21
C LYS A 64 10.39 10.75 -2.65
N PHE A 65 10.47 9.80 -1.71
CA PHE A 65 10.88 8.42 -1.99
C PHE A 65 9.86 7.69 -2.89
N VAL A 66 8.56 7.80 -2.58
CA VAL A 66 7.50 7.16 -3.35
C VAL A 66 7.38 7.82 -4.73
N ASN A 67 7.42 9.15 -4.80
CA ASN A 67 7.44 9.89 -6.06
C ASN A 67 8.61 9.48 -6.94
N ASN A 68 9.83 9.42 -6.39
CA ASN A 68 11.00 8.97 -7.15
C ASN A 68 10.87 7.53 -7.62
N MET A 69 10.26 6.67 -6.82
CA MET A 69 10.00 5.29 -7.21
C MET A 69 9.01 5.22 -8.37
N LEU A 70 7.85 5.84 -8.23
CA LEU A 70 6.80 5.90 -9.26
C LEU A 70 7.30 6.55 -10.55
N ARG A 71 8.17 7.55 -10.44
CA ARG A 71 8.85 8.16 -11.59
C ARG A 71 9.72 7.15 -12.32
N LYS A 72 10.51 6.34 -11.61
CA LYS A 72 11.32 5.27 -12.23
C LYS A 72 10.46 4.22 -12.93
N PHE A 73 9.30 3.89 -12.37
CA PHE A 73 8.33 3.00 -13.02
C PHE A 73 7.91 3.52 -14.41
N ILE A 74 7.68 4.83 -14.51
CA ILE A 74 7.25 5.49 -15.75
C ILE A 74 8.40 5.61 -16.74
N GLU A 75 9.58 6.01 -16.28
CA GLU A 75 10.76 6.24 -17.15
C GLU A 75 11.38 4.93 -17.67
N LYS A 76 11.16 3.82 -16.96
CA LYS A 76 11.79 2.51 -17.26
C LYS A 76 10.85 1.32 -17.02
N PRO A 77 9.77 1.18 -17.81
CA PRO A 77 8.75 0.16 -17.58
C PRO A 77 9.28 -1.28 -17.69
N GLU A 78 10.36 -1.52 -18.44
CA GLU A 78 11.01 -2.82 -18.65
C GLU A 78 11.75 -3.39 -17.43
N GLU A 79 12.14 -2.55 -16.46
CA GLU A 79 12.95 -2.95 -15.29
C GLU A 79 12.16 -3.75 -14.22
N LYS A 80 10.98 -4.31 -14.56
CA LYS A 80 10.16 -5.19 -13.67
C LYS A 80 10.01 -4.65 -12.24
N TYR A 81 9.72 -3.36 -12.11
CA TYR A 81 9.42 -2.76 -10.81
C TYR A 81 8.19 -3.37 -10.11
N LYS A 82 7.42 -4.22 -10.80
CA LYS A 82 6.25 -5.00 -10.34
C LYS A 82 6.40 -5.75 -9.01
N LEU A 83 7.61 -6.09 -8.57
CA LEU A 83 7.81 -6.76 -7.28
C LEU A 83 8.32 -5.83 -6.19
N SER A 84 9.19 -4.88 -6.53
CA SER A 84 9.91 -4.07 -5.54
C SER A 84 8.97 -3.27 -4.62
N PHE A 85 7.91 -2.69 -5.17
CA PHE A 85 6.99 -1.85 -4.40
C PHE A 85 6.17 -2.64 -3.37
N HIS A 86 5.62 -3.79 -3.77
CA HIS A 86 4.92 -4.69 -2.87
C HIS A 86 5.86 -5.37 -1.88
N LEU A 87 7.11 -5.68 -2.27
CA LEU A 87 8.12 -6.24 -1.37
C LEU A 87 8.50 -5.25 -0.28
N GLN A 88 8.80 -4.00 -0.64
CA GLN A 88 9.14 -2.95 0.33
C GLN A 88 7.97 -2.63 1.26
N PHE A 89 6.73 -2.69 0.75
CA PHE A 89 5.55 -2.62 1.60
C PHE A 89 5.54 -3.74 2.63
N LEU A 90 5.70 -5.00 2.19
CA LEU A 90 5.71 -6.16 3.10
C LEU A 90 6.84 -6.07 4.13
N GLU A 91 8.02 -5.59 3.74
CA GLU A 91 9.14 -5.35 4.66
C GLU A 91 8.80 -4.32 5.73
N GLN A 92 8.29 -3.15 5.33
CA GLN A 92 7.91 -2.10 6.28
C GLN A 92 6.73 -2.52 7.16
N PHE A 93 5.76 -3.23 6.59
CA PHE A 93 4.61 -3.78 7.31
C PHE A 93 5.08 -4.76 8.39
N LYS A 94 5.87 -5.78 8.03
CA LYS A 94 6.41 -6.75 9.00
C LYS A 94 7.28 -6.07 10.05
N THR A 95 8.16 -5.15 9.65
CA THR A 95 9.01 -4.39 10.57
C THR A 95 8.18 -3.59 11.58
N PHE A 96 7.13 -2.92 11.11
CA PHE A 96 6.20 -2.19 11.96
C PHE A 96 5.52 -3.12 12.97
N LEU A 97 4.96 -4.26 12.52
CA LEU A 97 4.31 -5.23 13.40
C LEU A 97 5.27 -5.79 14.46
N THR A 98 6.49 -6.17 14.06
CA THR A 98 7.52 -6.65 14.99
C THR A 98 7.85 -5.58 16.04
N LYS A 99 8.06 -4.32 15.63
CA LYS A 99 8.34 -3.22 16.57
C LYS A 99 7.17 -2.90 17.50
N LYS A 100 5.96 -3.31 17.15
CA LYS A 100 4.74 -3.18 17.97
C LYS A 100 4.43 -4.42 18.80
N ASN A 101 5.28 -5.44 18.77
CA ASN A 101 5.03 -6.75 19.39
C ASN A 101 3.69 -7.35 18.92
N ILE A 102 3.37 -7.20 17.64
CA ILE A 102 2.21 -7.83 17.00
C ILE A 102 2.70 -9.03 16.20
N THR A 103 2.04 -10.18 16.38
CA THR A 103 2.33 -11.39 15.62
C THR A 103 2.13 -11.12 14.13
N ILE A 104 3.14 -11.49 13.33
CA ILE A 104 3.05 -11.38 11.88
C ILE A 104 2.01 -12.42 11.39
N PRO A 105 1.07 -12.04 10.52
CA PRO A 105 0.10 -12.98 9.97
C PRO A 105 0.79 -14.15 9.26
N THR A 106 0.11 -15.30 9.22
CA THR A 106 0.62 -16.48 8.51
C THR A 106 0.83 -16.18 7.02
N LYS A 107 1.63 -17.01 6.33
CA LYS A 107 1.87 -16.85 4.89
C LYS A 107 0.56 -16.79 4.09
N ASP A 108 -0.39 -17.69 4.37
CA ASP A 108 -1.70 -17.69 3.69
C ASP A 108 -2.47 -16.40 3.97
N ASN A 109 -2.49 -15.94 5.21
CA ASN A 109 -3.21 -14.73 5.58
C ASN A 109 -2.57 -13.46 4.96
N LEU A 110 -1.24 -13.43 4.84
CA LEU A 110 -0.53 -12.39 4.10
C LEU A 110 -0.84 -12.41 2.60
N GLU A 111 -0.96 -13.58 1.98
CA GLU A 111 -1.35 -13.67 0.56
C GLU A 111 -2.81 -13.23 0.36
N LYS A 112 -3.73 -13.57 1.27
CA LYS A 112 -5.10 -13.04 1.28
C LYS A 112 -5.11 -11.51 1.46
N PHE A 113 -4.33 -10.99 2.39
CA PHE A 113 -4.17 -9.55 2.59
C PHE A 113 -3.68 -8.85 1.32
N ARG A 114 -2.64 -9.38 0.67
CA ARG A 114 -2.10 -8.82 -0.57
C ARG A 114 -3.12 -8.85 -1.70
N TYR A 115 -3.86 -9.95 -1.83
CA TYR A 115 -4.92 -10.08 -2.82
C TYR A 115 -5.99 -9.00 -2.63
N GLN A 116 -6.54 -8.87 -1.41
CA GLN A 116 -7.55 -7.85 -1.11
C GLN A 116 -7.00 -6.43 -1.25
N LEU A 117 -5.76 -6.17 -0.84
CA LEU A 117 -5.09 -4.89 -1.05
C LEU A 117 -5.00 -4.54 -2.54
N GLN A 118 -4.68 -5.51 -3.38
CA GLN A 118 -4.55 -5.28 -4.81
C GLN A 118 -5.90 -4.93 -5.46
N LYS A 119 -7.00 -5.54 -5.01
CA LYS A 119 -8.36 -5.18 -5.45
C LYS A 119 -8.74 -3.75 -5.08
N ILE A 120 -8.33 -3.28 -3.90
CA ILE A 120 -8.58 -1.90 -3.46
C ILE A 120 -7.83 -0.92 -4.37
N ILE A 121 -6.53 -1.15 -4.59
CA ILE A 121 -5.69 -0.21 -5.34
C ILE A 121 -5.91 -0.29 -6.85
N SER A 122 -6.45 -1.39 -7.39
CA SER A 122 -6.86 -1.46 -8.80
C SER A 122 -8.00 -0.49 -9.13
N ASN A 123 -8.83 -0.17 -8.13
CA ASN A 123 -9.90 0.83 -8.26
C ASN A 123 -9.45 2.25 -7.92
N THR A 124 -8.17 2.45 -7.57
CA THR A 124 -7.65 3.72 -7.07
C THR A 124 -6.43 4.15 -7.88
N PRO A 125 -6.60 4.91 -8.98
CA PRO A 125 -5.48 5.30 -9.84
C PRO A 125 -4.51 6.25 -9.11
N ILE A 126 -3.24 6.18 -9.50
CA ILE A 126 -2.21 7.14 -9.05
C ILE A 126 -1.87 8.10 -10.18
N PHE A 127 -1.85 9.40 -9.89
CA PHE A 127 -1.36 10.41 -10.79
C PHE A 127 0.06 10.85 -10.44
N VAL A 128 0.96 10.79 -11.41
CA VAL A 128 2.38 11.14 -11.24
C VAL A 128 2.75 12.23 -12.24
N LYS A 129 3.44 13.28 -11.79
CA LYS A 129 3.90 14.39 -12.65
C LYS A 129 5.42 14.38 -12.77
N THR A 130 5.93 14.17 -13.99
CA THR A 130 7.38 14.16 -14.29
C THR A 130 7.72 15.14 -15.42
N GLY A 131 6.93 16.22 -15.54
CA GLY A 131 6.88 17.10 -16.71
C GLY A 131 5.59 16.88 -17.50
N THR A 132 5.27 15.61 -17.77
CA THR A 132 3.95 15.13 -18.23
C THR A 132 3.20 14.50 -17.06
N LYS A 133 1.87 14.54 -17.09
CA LYS A 133 1.01 13.85 -16.11
C LYS A 133 0.80 12.41 -16.58
N TYR A 134 0.96 11.44 -15.70
CA TYR A 134 0.73 10.02 -15.99
C TYR A 134 -0.35 9.51 -15.06
N LYS A 135 -1.23 8.64 -15.58
CA LYS A 135 -2.17 7.87 -14.78
C LYS A 135 -1.69 6.44 -14.73
N VAL A 136 -1.35 5.98 -13.53
CA VAL A 136 -0.90 4.62 -13.26
C VAL A 136 -2.09 3.83 -12.73
N GLU A 137 -2.42 2.74 -13.42
CA GLU A 137 -3.55 1.87 -13.11
C GLU A 137 -3.07 0.45 -12.83
N PHE A 138 -3.68 -0.18 -11.84
CA PHE A 138 -3.33 -1.54 -11.43
C PHE A 138 -4.45 -2.46 -11.87
N ASN A 139 -4.11 -3.65 -12.34
CA ASN A 139 -5.13 -4.63 -12.66
C ASN A 139 -5.71 -5.21 -11.40
N GLU A 140 -7.03 -5.39 -11.42
CA GLU A 140 -7.67 -6.27 -10.48
C GLU A 140 -7.07 -7.68 -10.63
N PRO A 141 -6.59 -8.30 -9.54
CA PRO A 141 -6.04 -9.65 -9.59
C PRO A 141 -7.15 -10.65 -9.94
N GLN A 142 -6.89 -11.56 -10.89
CA GLN A 142 -7.83 -12.66 -11.18
C GLN A 142 -7.58 -13.83 -10.23
N ASN A 143 -6.31 -14.06 -9.85
CA ASN A 143 -5.90 -15.13 -8.95
C ASN A 143 -4.96 -14.65 -7.83
N LYS A 144 -4.86 -15.44 -6.74
CA LYS A 144 -3.84 -15.23 -5.71
C LYS A 144 -2.43 -15.27 -6.34
N GLY A 145 -1.66 -14.20 -6.15
CA GLY A 145 -0.26 -14.11 -6.62
C GLY A 145 -0.07 -13.40 -7.97
N GLU A 146 -1.13 -13.03 -8.68
CA GLU A 146 -1.04 -12.24 -9.91
C GLU A 146 -0.89 -10.75 -9.60
N SER A 147 0.16 -10.12 -10.16
CA SER A 147 0.32 -8.66 -10.11
C SER A 147 0.45 -8.09 -11.53
N GLY A 148 -0.58 -7.35 -11.93
CA GLY A 148 -0.65 -6.64 -13.21
C GLY A 148 -0.55 -5.13 -12.97
N LEU A 149 0.27 -4.45 -13.79
CA LEU A 149 0.40 -3.00 -13.81
C LEU A 149 0.24 -2.57 -15.27
N TYR A 150 -0.60 -1.58 -15.52
CA TYR A 150 -0.63 -0.86 -16.79
C TYR A 150 -0.42 0.63 -16.53
N ILE A 151 0.43 1.24 -17.34
CA ILE A 151 0.68 2.68 -17.27
C ILE A 151 -0.03 3.29 -18.47
N THR A 152 -1.00 4.15 -18.20
CA THR A 152 -1.70 4.91 -19.23
C THR A 152 -1.15 6.33 -19.21
N THR A 153 -0.51 6.76 -20.29
CA THR A 153 -0.09 8.16 -20.43
C THR A 153 -1.33 9.03 -20.62
N ILE A 154 -1.56 9.99 -19.72
CA ILE A 154 -2.54 11.04 -19.94
C ILE A 154 -1.78 12.27 -20.40
N ILE A 155 -1.76 12.50 -21.71
CA ILE A 155 -1.32 13.78 -22.23
C ILE A 155 -2.44 14.77 -21.86
N ASP A 156 -2.25 15.54 -20.79
CA ASP A 156 -3.05 16.76 -20.59
C ASP A 156 -2.80 17.64 -21.84
N PRO A 157 -3.83 18.02 -22.60
CA PRO A 157 -3.67 18.89 -23.76
C PRO A 157 -3.14 20.29 -23.40
#